data_AF-A0A5E4P795-F1
#
_entry.id   AF-A0A5E4P795-F1
#
_cell.length_a   1.000
_cell.length_b   1.000
_cell.length_c   1.000
_cell.angle_alpha   90.00
_cell.angle_beta   90.00
_cell.angle_gamma   90.00
#
_symmetry.space_group_name_H-M   'P 1'
#
loop_
_entity.id
_entity.type
_entity.pdbx_description
1 polymer ?
#
loop_
_entity_poly.entity_id
_entity_poly.type
_entity_poly.pdbx_seq_one_letter_code
_entity_poly.pdbx_strand_id
1 'polypeptide(L)'
;MRVRKRIVNGHEYYYLEESIRLEKARVFSLFLGKKIPGKGKLEEKKRELLEKIYGEMLASAGTLYLTKGQLIEAEKRKRRYGERIKRLGKARRDEKEEIDSVNFVYTTLSTEGVPVTREDAGLAYRFNKENVRNVRDENLRVALDMIKGLRFVKESPKGITVEFISRLHATIMAEYGERNPGIFRRSQAYIYLKSYDDPK
;
A
#
# COMPACT_ATOMS: atom_id res chain seq x y z
N MET A 1 -14.06 4.60 -11.25
CA MET A 1 -14.53 5.20 -12.51
C MET A 1 -15.92 5.75 -12.34
N ARG A 2 -16.17 6.95 -12.84
CA ARG A 2 -17.48 7.61 -12.75
C ARG A 2 -17.90 8.16 -14.10
N VAL A 3 -19.19 8.11 -14.39
CA VAL A 3 -19.76 8.81 -15.54
C VAL A 3 -19.99 10.26 -15.13
N ARG A 4 -19.48 11.21 -15.92
CA ARG A 4 -19.66 12.65 -15.72
C ARG A 4 -20.32 13.26 -16.94
N LYS A 5 -21.30 14.12 -16.70
CA LYS A 5 -21.92 14.96 -17.72
C LYS A 5 -21.09 16.23 -17.91
N ARG A 6 -20.84 16.61 -19.15
CA ARG A 6 -20.16 17.86 -19.54
C ARG A 6 -20.95 18.54 -20.65
N ILE A 7 -20.99 19.87 -20.63
CA ILE A 7 -21.54 20.68 -21.71
C ILE A 7 -20.36 21.14 -22.57
N VAL A 8 -20.40 20.82 -23.86
CA VAL A 8 -19.38 21.23 -24.84
C VAL A 8 -20.12 21.88 -26.00
N ASN A 9 -19.83 23.16 -26.28
CA ASN A 9 -20.47 23.95 -27.34
C ASN A 9 -22.01 23.91 -27.28
N GLY A 10 -22.60 24.03 -26.08
CA GLY A 10 -24.06 24.02 -25.87
C GLY A 10 -24.73 22.65 -25.93
N HIS A 11 -23.97 21.57 -26.20
CA HIS A 11 -24.49 20.21 -26.24
C HIS A 11 -24.04 19.38 -25.04
N GLU A 12 -24.94 18.53 -24.55
CA GLU A 12 -24.70 17.66 -23.41
C GLU A 12 -24.06 16.34 -23.85
N TYR A 13 -22.96 16.00 -23.20
CA TYR A 13 -22.23 14.77 -23.45
C TYR A 13 -21.83 14.06 -22.17
N TYR A 14 -21.70 12.75 -22.26
CA TYR A 14 -21.26 11.89 -21.17
C TYR A 14 -19.82 11.44 -21.40
N TYR A 15 -19.05 11.45 -20.33
CA TYR A 15 -17.67 10.98 -20.29
C TYR A 15 -17.52 9.97 -19.16
N LEU A 16 -16.76 8.90 -19.39
CA LEU A 16 -16.26 8.04 -18.33
C LEU A 16 -14.94 8.63 -17.84
N GLU A 17 -14.85 8.96 -16.55
CA GLU A 17 -13.66 9.55 -15.94
C GLU A 17 -13.07 8.64 -14.87
N GLU A 18 -11.75 8.60 -14.81
CA GLU A 18 -10.98 8.07 -13.70
C GLU A 18 -9.90 9.05 -13.29
N SER A 19 -9.84 9.36 -11.99
CA SER A 19 -8.73 10.12 -11.43
C SER A 19 -7.72 9.15 -10.84
N ILE A 20 -6.46 9.29 -11.23
CA ILE A 20 -5.35 8.51 -10.70
C ILE A 20 -4.31 9.47 -10.15
N ARG A 21 -3.84 9.17 -8.94
CA ARG A 21 -2.83 9.95 -8.24
C ARG A 21 -1.54 9.14 -8.21
N LEU A 22 -0.57 9.59 -8.99
CA LEU A 22 0.82 9.14 -8.92
C LEU A 22 1.60 10.17 -8.08
N GLU A 23 2.06 11.25 -8.72
CA GLU A 23 2.65 12.42 -8.04
C GLU A 23 1.67 13.61 -7.98
N LYS A 24 0.97 13.86 -9.10
CA LYS A 24 -0.14 14.81 -9.24
C LYS A 24 -1.39 14.07 -9.71
N ALA A 25 -2.57 14.55 -9.30
CA ALA A 25 -3.84 13.95 -9.73
C ALA A 25 -4.03 14.18 -11.23
N ARG A 26 -4.14 13.10 -12.01
CA ARG A 26 -4.44 13.12 -13.44
C ARG A 26 -5.81 12.50 -13.68
N VAL A 27 -6.64 13.17 -14.48
CA VAL A 27 -7.97 12.68 -14.86
C VAL A 27 -7.92 12.13 -16.28
N PHE A 28 -8.14 10.83 -16.41
CA PHE A 28 -8.31 10.17 -17.70
C PHE A 28 -9.79 10.13 -18.04
N SER A 29 -10.14 10.52 -19.26
CA SER A 29 -11.52 10.57 -19.72
C SER A 29 -11.71 9.85 -21.05
N LEU A 30 -12.84 9.18 -21.19
CA LEU A 30 -13.29 8.55 -22.42
C LEU A 30 -14.70 9.02 -22.78
N PHE A 31 -14.89 9.44 -24.03
CA PHE A 31 -16.18 9.95 -24.51
C PHE A 31 -17.20 8.81 -24.67
N LEU A 32 -18.39 8.98 -24.10
CA LEU A 32 -19.48 8.00 -24.17
C LEU A 32 -20.59 8.39 -25.16
N GLY A 33 -20.62 9.64 -25.64
CA GLY A 33 -21.67 10.14 -26.53
C GLY A 33 -22.73 10.99 -25.82
N LYS A 34 -23.85 11.24 -26.51
CA LYS A 34 -25.00 12.02 -26.01
C LYS A 34 -25.88 11.27 -25.01
N LYS A 35 -25.71 9.95 -24.88
CA LYS A 35 -26.45 9.09 -23.95
C LYS A 35 -25.49 8.13 -23.26
N ILE A 36 -25.81 7.72 -22.04
CA ILE A 36 -25.05 6.68 -21.33
C ILE A 36 -25.29 5.34 -22.05
N PRO A 37 -24.25 4.63 -22.49
CA PRO A 37 -24.40 3.34 -23.14
C PRO A 37 -24.96 2.28 -22.18
N GLY A 38 -25.63 1.27 -22.74
CA GLY A 38 -26.14 0.13 -21.97
C GLY A 38 -25.04 -0.62 -21.23
N LYS A 39 -25.43 -1.40 -20.20
CA LYS A 39 -24.52 -2.00 -19.20
C LYS A 39 -23.33 -2.75 -19.81
N GLY A 40 -23.54 -3.58 -20.83
CA GLY A 40 -22.47 -4.33 -21.50
C GLY A 40 -21.44 -3.43 -22.19
N LYS A 41 -21.91 -2.46 -22.98
CA LYS A 41 -21.05 -1.50 -23.69
C LYS A 41 -20.36 -0.52 -22.74
N LEU A 42 -20.97 -0.19 -21.61
CA LEU A 42 -20.33 0.61 -20.57
C LEU A 42 -19.16 -0.14 -19.90
N GLU A 43 -19.29 -1.45 -19.67
CA GLU A 43 -18.18 -2.26 -19.16
C GLU A 43 -17.01 -2.38 -20.15
N GLU A 44 -17.31 -2.48 -21.44
CA GLU A 44 -16.30 -2.41 -22.50
C GLU A 44 -15.55 -1.06 -22.47
N LYS A 45 -16.28 0.06 -22.40
CA LYS A 45 -15.68 1.39 -22.27
C LYS A 45 -14.85 1.58 -21.00
N LYS A 46 -15.20 0.91 -19.89
CA LYS A 46 -14.37 0.88 -18.68
C LYS A 46 -13.05 0.15 -18.88
N ARG A 47 -13.06 -0.99 -19.60
CA ARG A 47 -11.83 -1.70 -19.94
C ARG A 47 -10.95 -0.88 -20.87
N GLU A 48 -11.53 -0.24 -21.88
CA GLU A 48 -10.81 0.65 -22.80
C GLU A 48 -10.14 1.81 -22.06
N LEU A 49 -10.86 2.47 -21.15
CA LEU A 49 -10.29 3.54 -20.34
C LEU A 49 -9.16 3.02 -19.41
N LEU A 50 -9.32 1.82 -18.85
CA LEU A 50 -8.27 1.16 -18.06
C LEU A 50 -7.01 0.90 -18.89
N GLU A 51 -7.16 0.36 -20.09
CA GLU A 51 -6.02 0.10 -20.98
C GLU A 51 -5.31 1.39 -21.38
N LYS A 52 -6.05 2.45 -21.69
CA LYS A 52 -5.49 3.79 -21.96
C LYS A 52 -4.69 4.31 -20.76
N ILE A 53 -5.28 4.24 -19.57
CA ILE A 53 -4.64 4.60 -18.31
C ILE A 53 -3.31 3.86 -18.16
N TYR A 54 -3.32 2.53 -18.35
CA TYR A 54 -2.13 1.72 -18.19
C TYR A 54 -1.08 2.00 -19.26
N GLY A 55 -1.49 2.15 -20.52
CA GLY A 55 -0.57 2.49 -21.62
C GLY A 55 0.18 3.78 -21.35
N GLU A 56 -0.52 4.84 -20.92
CA GLU A 56 0.08 6.14 -20.63
C GLU A 56 0.90 6.15 -19.33
N MET A 57 0.41 5.51 -18.25
CA MET A 57 1.16 5.42 -16.99
C MET A 57 2.47 4.65 -17.15
N LEU A 58 2.49 3.62 -18.00
CA LEU A 58 3.64 2.72 -18.18
C LEU A 58 4.60 3.17 -19.29
N ALA A 59 4.25 4.19 -20.06
CA ALA A 59 5.15 4.81 -21.03
C ALA A 59 6.20 5.71 -20.35
N SER A 60 5.91 6.21 -19.14
CA SER A 60 6.78 7.14 -18.40
C SER A 60 7.47 6.51 -17.19
N ALA A 61 7.05 5.33 -16.75
CA ALA A 61 7.71 4.61 -15.66
C ALA A 61 8.88 3.79 -16.22
N GLY A 62 10.10 4.10 -15.81
CA GLY A 62 11.25 3.23 -16.06
C GLY A 62 10.99 1.86 -15.45
N THR A 63 10.68 0.86 -16.27
CA THR A 63 10.42 -0.51 -15.82
C THR A 63 11.74 -1.22 -15.56
N LEU A 64 12.43 -0.85 -14.48
CA LEU A 64 13.69 -1.50 -14.08
C LEU A 64 13.47 -2.95 -13.60
N TYR A 65 12.33 -3.22 -12.95
CA TYR A 65 12.11 -4.50 -12.24
C TYR A 65 10.79 -5.21 -12.56
N LEU A 66 9.77 -4.49 -13.06
CA LEU A 66 8.44 -5.05 -13.33
C LEU A 66 8.04 -4.76 -14.77
N THR A 67 7.54 -5.79 -15.46
CA THR A 67 6.98 -5.64 -16.81
C THR A 67 5.68 -4.86 -16.80
N LYS A 68 5.31 -4.28 -17.94
CA LYS A 68 4.01 -3.60 -18.13
C LYS A 68 2.82 -4.49 -17.74
N GLY A 69 2.85 -5.77 -18.12
CA GLY A 69 1.81 -6.73 -17.77
C GLY A 69 1.69 -6.96 -16.26
N GLN A 70 2.82 -7.05 -15.54
CA GLN A 70 2.83 -7.19 -14.07
C GLN A 70 2.23 -5.97 -13.37
N LEU A 71 2.51 -4.76 -13.85
CA LEU A 71 1.95 -3.53 -13.29
C LEU A 71 0.44 -3.41 -13.51
N ILE A 72 -0.04 -3.79 -14.70
CA ILE A 72 -1.48 -3.88 -15.00
C ILE A 72 -2.16 -4.87 -14.05
N GLU A 73 -1.58 -6.05 -13.89
CA GLU A 73 -2.16 -7.08 -13.01
C GLU A 73 -2.15 -6.66 -11.54
N ALA A 74 -1.09 -5.99 -11.08
CA ALA A 74 -1.03 -5.43 -9.73
C ALA A 74 -2.16 -4.41 -9.47
N GLU A 75 -2.40 -3.48 -10.40
CA GLU A 75 -3.48 -2.51 -10.25
C GLU A 75 -4.87 -3.17 -10.36
N LYS A 76 -5.06 -4.16 -11.25
CA LYS A 76 -6.30 -4.97 -11.30
C LYS A 76 -6.56 -5.65 -9.96
N ARG A 77 -5.54 -6.26 -9.34
CA ARG A 77 -5.64 -6.90 -8.01
C ARG A 77 -6.00 -5.88 -6.94
N LYS A 78 -5.35 -4.73 -6.92
CA LYS A 78 -5.64 -3.64 -5.99
C LYS A 78 -7.10 -3.18 -6.08
N ARG A 79 -7.62 -2.99 -7.30
CA ARG A 79 -9.02 -2.61 -7.54
C ARG A 79 -10.01 -3.67 -7.05
N ARG A 80 -9.79 -4.94 -7.43
CA ARG A 80 -10.62 -6.07 -6.97
C ARG A 80 -10.64 -6.18 -5.45
N TYR A 81 -9.47 -6.03 -4.82
CA TYR A 81 -9.35 -6.02 -3.37
C TYR A 81 -10.11 -4.84 -2.75
N GLY A 82 -9.92 -3.63 -3.26
CA GLY A 82 -10.62 -2.43 -2.79
C GLY A 82 -12.14 -2.54 -2.89
N GLU A 83 -12.67 -3.11 -3.97
CA GLU A 83 -14.11 -3.39 -4.09
C GLU A 83 -14.59 -4.44 -3.08
N ARG A 84 -13.84 -5.52 -2.89
CA ARG A 84 -14.15 -6.55 -1.88
C ARG A 84 -14.23 -5.96 -0.49
N ILE A 85 -13.23 -5.15 -0.11
CA ILE A 85 -13.17 -4.49 1.20
C ILE A 85 -14.32 -3.50 1.39
N LYS A 86 -14.68 -2.71 0.36
CA LYS A 86 -15.81 -1.77 0.44
C LYS A 86 -17.16 -2.46 0.68
N ARG A 87 -17.33 -3.71 0.22
CA ARG A 87 -18.54 -4.50 0.47
C ARG A 87 -18.63 -5.03 1.90
N LEU A 88 -17.55 -4.99 2.67
CA LEU A 88 -17.55 -5.40 4.07
C LEU A 88 -18.13 -4.29 4.96
N GLY A 89 -18.95 -4.68 5.94
CA GLY A 89 -19.37 -3.79 7.02
C GLY A 89 -18.18 -3.25 7.83
N LYS A 90 -18.38 -2.19 8.62
CA LYS A 90 -17.31 -1.55 9.41
C LYS A 90 -16.58 -2.58 10.30
N ALA A 91 -17.32 -3.35 11.09
CA ALA A 91 -16.75 -4.35 11.99
C ALA A 91 -15.82 -5.36 11.28
N ARG A 92 -16.26 -5.92 10.14
CA ARG A 92 -15.43 -6.87 9.36
C ARG A 92 -14.21 -6.23 8.71
N ARG A 93 -14.28 -4.93 8.38
CA ARG A 93 -13.11 -4.19 7.88
C ARG A 93 -12.09 -3.98 8.99
N ASP A 94 -12.56 -3.59 10.17
CA ASP A 94 -11.70 -3.36 11.34
C ASP A 94 -11.02 -4.67 11.79
N GLU A 95 -11.76 -5.79 11.77
CA GLU A 95 -11.23 -7.14 12.02
C GLU A 95 -10.21 -7.55 10.96
N LYS A 96 -10.49 -7.32 9.68
CA LYS A 96 -9.55 -7.65 8.60
C LYS A 96 -8.25 -6.84 8.70
N GLU A 97 -8.35 -5.56 9.02
CA GLU A 97 -7.21 -4.66 9.23
C GLU A 97 -6.35 -5.10 10.41
N GLU A 98 -6.97 -5.57 11.49
CA GLU A 98 -6.28 -6.16 12.63
C GLU A 98 -5.52 -7.42 12.23
N ILE A 99 -6.20 -8.39 11.59
CA ILE A 99 -5.57 -9.63 11.15
C ILE A 99 -4.40 -9.36 10.20
N ASP A 100 -4.58 -8.45 9.23
CA ASP A 100 -3.54 -8.11 8.26
C ASP A 100 -2.35 -7.42 8.93
N SER A 101 -2.59 -6.53 9.89
CA SER A 101 -1.52 -5.84 10.62
C SER A 101 -0.75 -6.80 11.54
N VAL A 102 -1.45 -7.66 12.28
CA VAL A 102 -0.85 -8.68 13.15
C VAL A 102 -0.01 -9.66 12.34
N ASN A 103 -0.55 -10.19 11.25
CA ASN A 103 0.17 -11.14 10.39
C ASN A 103 1.39 -10.50 9.74
N PHE A 104 1.28 -9.24 9.30
CA PHE A 104 2.41 -8.51 8.74
C PHE A 104 3.52 -8.37 9.78
N VAL A 105 3.22 -7.83 10.96
CA VAL A 105 4.22 -7.60 12.00
C VAL A 105 4.86 -8.89 12.48
N TYR A 106 4.06 -9.92 12.78
CA TYR A 106 4.57 -11.23 13.17
C TYR A 106 5.51 -11.81 12.10
N THR A 107 5.07 -11.85 10.84
CA THR A 107 5.86 -12.45 9.76
C THR A 107 7.15 -11.68 9.52
N THR A 108 7.10 -10.35 9.52
CA THR A 108 8.29 -9.51 9.33
C THR A 108 9.29 -9.73 10.46
N LEU A 109 8.88 -9.60 11.71
CA LEU A 109 9.78 -9.73 12.85
C LEU A 109 10.38 -11.14 12.96
N SER A 110 9.58 -12.18 12.71
CA SER A 110 10.08 -13.55 12.67
C SER A 110 11.06 -13.77 11.51
N THR A 111 10.87 -13.11 10.37
CA THR A 111 11.82 -13.14 9.23
C THR A 111 13.15 -12.47 9.60
N GLU A 112 13.09 -11.39 10.38
CA GLU A 112 14.27 -10.70 10.92
C GLU A 112 14.89 -11.41 12.15
N GLY A 113 14.37 -12.58 12.53
CA GLY A 113 14.91 -13.40 13.63
C GLY A 113 14.56 -12.89 15.03
N VAL A 114 13.59 -11.98 15.16
CA VAL A 114 13.10 -11.52 16.47
C VAL A 114 12.15 -12.59 17.05
N PRO A 115 12.34 -13.05 18.31
CA PRO A 115 11.56 -14.12 18.91
C PRO A 115 10.19 -13.63 19.40
N VAL A 116 9.35 -13.15 18.49
CA VAL A 116 7.98 -12.71 18.78
C VAL A 116 6.96 -13.81 18.46
N THR A 117 5.93 -13.91 19.28
CA THR A 117 4.77 -14.74 18.99
C THR A 117 3.70 -13.96 18.21
N ARG A 118 2.71 -14.69 17.68
CA ARG A 118 1.56 -14.04 17.04
C ARG A 118 0.68 -13.32 18.07
N GLU A 119 0.63 -13.86 19.29
CA GLU A 119 -0.04 -13.29 20.45
C GLU A 119 0.59 -11.94 20.82
N ASP A 120 1.91 -11.82 20.81
CA ASP A 120 2.63 -10.56 21.06
C ASP A 120 2.27 -9.50 20.02
N ALA A 121 2.26 -9.86 18.73
CA ALA A 121 1.83 -8.96 17.67
C ALA A 121 0.35 -8.53 17.83
N GLY A 122 -0.52 -9.44 18.28
CA GLY A 122 -1.91 -9.16 18.62
C GLY A 122 -2.06 -8.19 19.80
N LEU A 123 -1.29 -8.40 20.87
CA LEU A 123 -1.25 -7.51 22.03
C LEU A 123 -0.70 -6.13 21.65
N ALA A 124 0.38 -6.07 20.88
CA ALA A 124 0.96 -4.83 20.37
C ALA A 124 -0.05 -4.01 19.57
N TYR A 125 -0.84 -4.65 18.68
CA TYR A 125 -1.88 -3.97 17.92
C TYR A 125 -2.95 -3.33 18.83
N ARG A 126 -3.40 -4.06 19.86
CA ARG A 126 -4.36 -3.54 20.84
C ARG A 126 -3.76 -2.40 21.68
N PHE A 127 -2.53 -2.57 22.17
CA PHE A 127 -1.83 -1.57 22.97
C PHE A 127 -1.60 -0.27 22.19
N ASN A 128 -1.32 -0.35 20.89
CA ASN A 128 -1.23 0.83 20.04
C ASN A 128 -2.56 1.57 19.90
N LYS A 129 -3.70 0.86 19.85
CA LYS A 129 -5.03 1.49 19.85
C LYS A 129 -5.35 2.18 21.18
N GLU A 130 -4.94 1.56 22.28
CA GLU A 130 -5.17 2.06 23.65
C GLU A 130 -4.12 3.08 24.12
N ASN A 131 -3.09 3.36 23.30
CA ASN A 131 -1.96 4.22 23.64
C ASN A 131 -1.21 3.80 24.92
N VAL A 132 -1.06 2.49 25.14
CA VAL A 132 -0.30 1.94 26.27
C VAL A 132 1.18 2.30 26.11
N ARG A 133 1.77 2.92 27.14
CA ARG A 133 3.18 3.39 27.12
C ARG A 133 4.14 2.52 27.91
N ASN A 134 3.67 1.86 28.96
CA ASN A 134 4.52 1.16 29.92
C ASN A 134 4.46 -0.35 29.68
N VAL A 135 5.24 -0.83 28.71
CA VAL A 135 5.35 -2.25 28.38
C VAL A 135 6.70 -2.77 28.90
N ARG A 136 6.68 -3.77 29.78
CA ARG A 136 7.90 -4.35 30.38
C ARG A 136 8.58 -5.38 29.50
N ASP A 137 7.83 -6.09 28.67
CA ASP A 137 8.34 -7.11 27.77
C ASP A 137 9.02 -6.48 26.53
N GLU A 138 10.27 -6.85 26.27
CA GLU A 138 11.08 -6.31 25.16
C GLU A 138 10.52 -6.73 23.80
N ASN A 139 10.16 -7.99 23.61
CA ASN A 139 9.62 -8.50 22.35
C ASN A 139 8.29 -7.80 22.01
N LEU A 140 7.47 -7.56 23.03
CA LEU A 140 6.23 -6.80 22.87
C LEU A 140 6.48 -5.32 22.55
N ARG A 141 7.54 -4.70 23.09
CA ARG A 141 7.95 -3.33 22.69
C ARG A 141 8.39 -3.27 21.23
N VAL A 142 9.21 -4.22 20.78
CA VAL A 142 9.63 -4.32 19.37
C VAL A 142 8.42 -4.51 18.45
N ALA A 143 7.49 -5.40 18.81
CA ALA A 143 6.24 -5.58 18.07
C ALA A 143 5.39 -4.31 18.03
N LEU A 144 5.29 -3.59 19.16
CA LEU A 144 4.57 -2.32 19.25
C LEU A 144 5.20 -1.23 18.36
N ASP A 145 6.52 -1.15 18.31
CA ASP A 145 7.25 -0.20 17.46
C ASP A 145 7.04 -0.49 15.96
N MET A 146 7.03 -1.76 15.58
CA MET A 146 6.69 -2.18 14.22
C MET A 146 5.23 -1.81 13.85
N ILE A 147 4.27 -2.00 14.77
CA ILE A 147 2.87 -1.59 14.58
C ILE A 147 2.75 -0.07 14.41
N LYS A 148 3.47 0.72 15.22
CA LYS A 148 3.52 2.20 15.07
C LYS A 148 4.11 2.58 13.71
N GLY A 149 5.17 1.91 13.27
CA GLY A 149 5.75 2.11 11.95
C GLY A 149 4.77 1.81 10.82
N LEU A 150 4.07 0.67 10.88
CA LEU A 150 3.04 0.33 9.89
C LEU A 150 1.92 1.38 9.84
N ARG A 151 1.48 1.87 11.00
CA ARG A 151 0.50 2.95 11.10
C ARG A 151 1.03 4.25 10.49
N PHE A 152 2.27 4.62 10.78
CA PHE A 152 2.94 5.78 10.19
C PHE A 152 2.98 5.71 8.66
N VAL A 153 3.28 4.53 8.08
CA VAL A 153 3.24 4.32 6.62
C VAL A 153 1.82 4.52 6.07
N LYS A 154 0.80 3.99 6.73
CA LYS A 154 -0.61 4.09 6.28
C LYS A 154 -1.17 5.51 6.37
N GLU A 155 -0.77 6.26 7.40
CA GLU A 155 -1.27 7.62 7.67
C GLU A 155 -0.46 8.72 6.96
N SER A 156 0.78 8.45 6.53
CA SER A 156 1.63 9.46 5.89
C SER A 156 1.03 9.92 4.55
N PRO A 157 0.67 11.22 4.42
CA PRO A 157 0.20 11.78 3.16
C PRO A 157 1.36 12.14 2.22
N LYS A 158 2.59 12.14 2.74
CA LYS A 158 3.82 12.47 2.01
C LYS A 158 4.35 11.20 1.34
N GLY A 159 4.85 11.34 0.10
CA GLY A 159 5.52 10.26 -0.61
C GLY A 159 6.80 9.79 0.10
N ILE A 160 7.47 8.79 -0.48
CA ILE A 160 8.70 8.22 0.07
C ILE A 160 9.84 9.25 -0.12
N THR A 161 10.23 9.91 0.98
CA THR A 161 11.39 10.82 1.04
C THR A 161 12.47 10.26 1.99
N VAL A 162 13.67 10.83 1.93
CA VAL A 162 14.75 10.47 2.88
C VAL A 162 14.30 10.72 4.33
N GLU A 163 13.67 11.86 4.61
CA GLU A 163 13.12 12.18 5.93
C GLU A 163 12.07 11.13 6.36
N PHE A 164 11.19 10.71 5.45
CA PHE A 164 10.20 9.67 5.72
C PHE A 164 10.89 8.34 6.10
N ILE A 165 11.89 7.92 5.34
CA ILE A 165 12.65 6.68 5.60
C ILE A 165 13.36 6.75 6.94
N SER A 166 14.07 7.85 7.23
CA SER A 166 14.75 8.06 8.52
C SER A 166 13.77 8.01 9.69
N ARG A 167 12.60 8.64 9.58
CA ARG A 167 11.58 8.62 10.64
C ARG A 167 10.93 7.25 10.80
N LEU A 168 10.66 6.55 9.72
CA LEU A 168 10.15 5.18 9.77
C LEU A 168 11.16 4.27 10.47
N HIS A 169 12.44 4.34 10.09
CA HIS A 169 13.50 3.57 10.72
C HIS A 169 13.64 3.92 12.22
N ALA A 170 13.58 5.21 12.57
CA ALA A 170 13.58 5.65 13.97
C ALA A 170 12.40 5.06 14.76
N THR A 171 11.25 4.88 14.12
CA THR A 171 10.03 4.40 14.75
C THR A 171 10.06 2.89 14.97
N ILE A 172 10.43 2.10 13.96
CA ILE A 172 10.42 0.63 14.05
C ILE A 172 11.61 0.06 14.85
N MET A 173 12.67 0.85 15.03
CA MET A 173 13.88 0.46 15.77
C MET A 173 14.00 1.20 17.12
N ALA A 174 12.92 1.78 17.66
CA ALA A 174 13.02 2.64 18.84
C ALA A 174 13.52 1.89 20.09
N GLU A 175 13.15 0.61 20.25
CA GLU A 175 13.72 -0.26 21.29
C GLU A 175 15.26 -0.40 21.19
N TYR A 176 15.82 -0.32 19.99
CA TYR A 176 17.26 -0.46 19.75
C TYR A 176 17.98 0.90 19.77
N GLY A 177 17.62 1.79 20.71
CA GLY A 177 18.11 3.18 20.76
C GLY A 177 19.64 3.34 20.66
N GLU A 178 20.39 2.40 21.24
CA GLU A 178 21.87 2.37 21.20
C GLU A 178 22.44 2.14 19.78
N ARG A 179 21.62 1.66 18.84
CA ARG A 179 21.98 1.40 17.43
C ARG A 179 21.77 2.61 16.52
N ASN A 180 21.53 3.80 17.06
CA ASN A 180 21.34 5.06 16.33
C ASN A 180 20.19 5.00 15.30
N PRO A 181 18.96 4.64 15.71
CA PRO A 181 17.85 4.46 14.79
C PRO A 181 17.47 5.78 14.08
N GLY A 182 17.31 5.71 12.76
CA GLY A 182 16.96 6.85 11.89
C GLY A 182 18.15 7.53 11.23
N ILE A 183 19.38 7.11 11.59
CA ILE A 183 20.63 7.64 11.06
C ILE A 183 21.21 6.65 10.05
N PHE A 184 21.71 7.16 8.91
CA PHE A 184 22.39 6.32 7.94
C PHE A 184 23.70 5.77 8.53
N ARG A 185 23.94 4.48 8.30
CA ARG A 185 25.21 3.82 8.66
C ARG A 185 26.39 4.56 8.02
N ARG A 186 27.46 4.73 8.78
CA ARG A 186 28.74 5.29 8.30
C ARG A 186 29.71 4.23 7.80
N SER A 187 29.50 2.98 8.22
CA SER A 187 30.29 1.82 7.82
C SER A 187 29.47 0.92 6.89
N GLN A 188 30.19 0.16 6.06
CA GLN A 188 29.58 -0.83 5.19
C GLN A 188 29.12 -2.04 6.01
N ALA A 189 27.89 -2.51 5.76
CA ALA A 189 27.43 -3.80 6.27
C ALA A 189 27.30 -4.79 5.11
N TYR A 190 27.73 -6.01 5.36
CA TYR A 190 27.65 -7.12 4.42
C TYR A 190 26.37 -7.91 4.70
N ILE A 191 25.55 -8.11 3.68
CA ILE A 191 24.39 -8.99 3.76
C ILE A 191 24.88 -10.38 3.38
N TYR A 192 24.90 -11.30 4.34
CA TYR A 192 25.30 -12.68 4.08
C TYR A 192 24.14 -13.40 3.36
N LEU A 193 24.20 -13.44 2.03
CA LEU A 193 23.32 -14.29 1.24
C LEU A 193 23.88 -15.71 1.30
N LYS A 194 23.23 -16.59 2.08
CA LYS A 194 23.52 -18.02 2.01
C LYS A 194 23.06 -18.48 0.62
N SER A 195 23.99 -18.74 -0.31
CA SER A 195 23.63 -19.43 -1.55
C SER A 195 23.11 -20.81 -1.14
N TYR A 196 21.83 -21.06 -1.42
CA TYR A 196 21.38 -22.43 -1.56
C TYR A 196 21.88 -22.89 -2.94
N ASP A 197 23.14 -23.30 -2.99
CA ASP A 197 23.64 -24.06 -4.14
C ASP A 197 22.89 -25.39 -4.15
N ASP A 198 22.29 -25.71 -5.30
CA ASP A 198 21.52 -26.91 -5.58
C ASP A 198 22.24 -28.18 -5.06
N PRO A 199 21.58 -29.07 -4.31
CA PRO A 199 22.11 -30.41 -4.11
C PRO A 199 22.10 -31.11 -5.48
N LYS A 200 23.30 -31.43 -5.96
CA LYS A 200 23.53 -32.32 -7.11
C LYS A 200 22.79 -33.64 -6.97
#